data_AF-A0A656JXL1-F1
#
_entry.id   AF-A0A656JXL1-F1
#
_cell.length_a   1.000
_cell.length_b   1.000
_cell.length_c   1.000
_cell.angle_alpha   90.00
_cell.angle_beta   90.00
_cell.angle_gamma   90.00
#
_symmetry.space_group_name_H-M   'P 1'
#
loop_
_entity.id
_entity.type
_entity.pdbx_description
1 polymer ?
#
loop_
_entity_poly.entity_id
_entity_poly.type
_entity_poly.pdbx_seq_one_letter_code
_entity_poly.pdbx_strand_id
1 'polypeptide(L)'
;MHDGKLSIELTTTHLDSRAMWHGLGLHPYLPRTPYTRLQARAAEVWLCDDAGLPNELQDLPAEWDFRHSNTLPEARLDNGFTGWDGHSVI
;
A
#
# COMPACT_ATOMS: atom_id res chain seq x y z
N MET A 1 9.09 -13.90 -16.66
CA MET A 1 9.40 -12.49 -16.95
C MET A 1 9.41 -12.33 -18.46
N HIS A 2 8.68 -11.36 -18.98
CA HIS A 2 8.72 -10.99 -20.40
C HIS A 2 8.84 -9.47 -20.47
N ASP A 3 9.78 -8.97 -21.27
CA ASP A 3 10.01 -7.53 -21.48
C ASP A 3 10.21 -6.72 -20.20
N GLY A 4 10.94 -7.27 -19.22
CA GLY A 4 11.18 -6.60 -17.93
C GLY A 4 9.98 -6.60 -16.97
N LYS A 5 8.86 -7.23 -17.34
CA LYS A 5 7.68 -7.37 -16.48
C LYS A 5 7.69 -8.69 -15.71
N LEU A 6 7.41 -8.58 -14.42
CA LEU A 6 7.01 -9.69 -13.56
C LEU A 6 5.49 -9.65 -13.37
N SER A 7 4.82 -10.76 -13.65
CA SER A 7 3.39 -10.96 -13.35
C SER A 7 3.27 -12.05 -12.30
N ILE A 8 2.48 -11.78 -11.26
CA ILE A 8 2.18 -12.71 -10.17
C ILE A 8 0.67 -12.80 -10.04
N GLU A 9 0.16 -14.02 -9.96
CA GLU A 9 -1.26 -14.30 -9.69
C GLU A 9 -1.35 -15.09 -8.38
N LEU A 10 -2.24 -14.66 -7.49
CA LEU A 10 -2.54 -15.34 -6.25
C LEU A 10 -4.00 -15.80 -6.30
N THR A 11 -4.23 -17.08 -6.06
CA THR A 11 -5.57 -17.68 -6.04
C THR A 11 -5.82 -18.33 -4.70
N THR A 12 -7.03 -18.17 -4.16
CA THR A 12 -7.49 -18.89 -2.98
C THR A 12 -8.73 -19.70 -3.33
N THR A 13 -8.82 -20.91 -2.80
CA THR A 13 -10.03 -21.74 -2.87
C THR A 13 -10.46 -22.04 -1.45
N HIS A 14 -11.64 -21.55 -1.07
CA HIS A 14 -12.24 -21.87 0.21
C HIS A 14 -12.93 -23.24 0.15
N LEU A 15 -12.67 -24.12 1.13
CA LEU A 15 -13.14 -25.51 1.12
C LEU A 15 -14.05 -25.87 2.30
N ASP A 16 -14.33 -24.93 3.21
CA ASP A 16 -15.28 -25.16 4.31
C ASP A 16 -16.71 -24.86 3.83
N SER A 17 -17.67 -25.45 4.53
CA SER A 17 -19.09 -25.16 4.42
C SER A 17 -19.49 -23.77 4.94
N ARG A 18 -18.68 -23.18 5.84
CA ARG A 18 -18.97 -21.89 6.49
C ARG A 18 -18.20 -20.75 5.84
N ALA A 19 -18.93 -19.71 5.44
CA ALA A 19 -18.34 -18.51 4.83
C ALA A 19 -17.26 -17.86 5.72
N MET A 20 -16.14 -17.48 5.11
CA MET A 20 -14.99 -16.83 5.76
C MET A 20 -14.38 -15.75 4.85
N TRP A 21 -13.74 -14.76 5.46
CA TRP A 21 -13.04 -13.68 4.75
C TRP A 21 -11.66 -14.14 4.28
N HIS A 22 -11.31 -13.78 3.05
CA HIS A 22 -9.99 -14.01 2.48
C HIS A 22 -9.49 -12.71 1.85
N GLY A 23 -8.25 -12.33 2.17
CA GLY A 23 -7.54 -11.23 1.54
C GLY A 23 -6.23 -11.76 1.00
N LEU A 24 -5.85 -11.32 -0.20
CA LEU A 24 -4.57 -11.65 -0.83
C LEU A 24 -3.85 -10.35 -1.16
N GLY A 25 -2.53 -10.35 -1.02
CA GLY A 25 -1.70 -9.19 -1.31
C GLY A 25 -0.24 -9.58 -1.41
N LEU A 26 0.58 -8.63 -1.85
CA LEU A 26 2.03 -8.75 -1.94
C LEU A 26 2.67 -7.75 -0.99
N HIS A 27 3.83 -8.08 -0.44
CA HIS A 27 4.62 -7.20 0.43
C HIS A 27 6.04 -7.01 -0.13
N PRO A 28 6.19 -6.36 -1.30
CA PRO A 28 7.49 -6.19 -1.92
C PRO A 28 8.38 -5.24 -1.09
N TYR A 29 9.63 -5.66 -0.86
CA TYR A 29 10.67 -4.78 -0.34
C TYR A 29 11.47 -4.22 -1.51
N LEU A 30 11.36 -2.91 -1.75
CA LEU A 30 12.00 -2.21 -2.86
C LEU A 30 13.16 -1.34 -2.35
N PRO A 31 14.26 -1.17 -3.10
CA PRO A 31 15.38 -0.33 -2.68
C PRO A 31 14.95 1.14 -2.46
N ARG A 32 15.31 1.70 -1.31
CA ARG A 32 15.13 3.12 -0.99
C ARG A 32 16.46 3.86 -1.08
N THR A 33 16.51 4.87 -1.94
CA THR A 33 17.66 5.77 -2.13
C THR A 33 17.21 7.23 -2.01
N PRO A 34 18.13 8.21 -1.93
CA PRO A 34 17.76 9.63 -2.00
C PRO A 34 17.03 10.04 -3.29
N TYR A 35 17.08 9.22 -4.34
CA TYR A 35 16.41 9.47 -5.62
C TYR A 35 15.09 8.73 -5.78
N THR A 36 14.71 7.86 -4.83
CA THR A 36 13.46 7.08 -4.89
C THR A 36 12.26 8.02 -4.78
N ARG A 37 11.30 7.88 -5.70
CA ARG A 37 10.09 8.70 -5.72
C ARG A 37 8.84 7.84 -5.89
N LEU A 38 7.91 7.93 -4.96
CA LEU A 38 6.64 7.23 -5.03
C LEU A 38 5.59 8.08 -5.73
N GLN A 39 4.83 7.45 -6.61
CA GLN A 39 3.53 7.94 -7.08
C GLN A 39 2.50 6.83 -6.85
N ALA A 40 1.50 7.12 -6.03
CA ALA A 40 0.38 6.23 -5.75
C ALA A 40 -0.82 7.07 -5.31
N ARG A 41 -1.99 6.84 -5.91
CA ARG A 41 -3.21 7.53 -5.49
C ARG A 41 -3.72 6.94 -4.19
N ALA A 42 -4.05 7.80 -3.24
CA ALA A 42 -4.86 7.47 -2.07
C ALA A 42 -5.83 8.63 -1.83
N ALA A 43 -6.94 8.35 -1.16
CA ALA A 43 -7.93 9.34 -0.75
C ALA A 43 -7.79 9.69 0.73
N GLU A 44 -7.63 8.67 1.58
CA GLU A 44 -7.58 8.79 3.04
C GLU A 44 -6.54 7.81 3.62
N VAL A 45 -6.23 8.00 4.89
CA VAL A 45 -5.32 7.15 5.67
C VAL A 45 -5.95 6.72 6.98
N TRP A 46 -5.83 5.42 7.28
CA TRP A 46 -6.03 4.86 8.61
C TRP A 46 -4.76 5.01 9.41
N LEU A 47 -4.77 5.90 10.41
CA LEU A 47 -3.69 6.03 11.38
C LEU A 47 -3.67 4.81 12.31
N CYS A 48 -2.47 4.28 12.51
CA CYS A 48 -2.23 3.22 13.47
C CYS A 48 -1.90 3.78 14.86
N ASP A 49 -2.38 3.09 15.90
CA ASP A 49 -1.99 3.36 17.29
C ASP A 49 -0.57 2.81 17.61
N ASP A 50 -0.14 2.94 18.86
CA ASP A 50 1.17 2.44 19.32
C ASP A 50 1.32 0.91 19.20
N ALA A 51 0.22 0.17 19.10
CA ALA A 51 0.20 -1.27 18.86
C ALA A 51 0.23 -1.61 17.35
N GLY A 52 0.20 -0.62 16.46
CA GLY A 52 0.17 -0.80 15.02
C GLY A 52 -1.23 -1.15 14.48
N LEU A 53 -2.29 -0.90 15.24
CA LEU A 53 -3.66 -1.22 14.84
C LEU A 53 -4.36 0.01 14.26
N PRO A 54 -5.11 -0.12 13.14
CA PRO A 54 -5.91 0.97 12.60
C PRO A 54 -6.88 1.52 13.65
N ASN A 55 -6.81 2.83 13.90
CA ASN A 55 -7.57 3.49 14.95
C ASN A 55 -8.43 4.66 14.41
N GLU A 56 -7.89 5.50 13.52
CA GLU A 56 -8.57 6.71 13.04
C GLU A 56 -8.45 6.87 11.53
N LEU A 57 -9.55 7.18 10.85
CA LEU A 57 -9.58 7.53 9.42
C LEU A 57 -9.58 9.05 9.26
N GLN A 58 -8.67 9.56 8.44
CA GLN A 58 -8.62 10.99 8.10
C GLN A 58 -8.17 11.23 6.65
N ASP A 59 -8.36 12.46 6.20
CA ASP A 59 -7.75 12.98 4.97
C ASP A 59 -6.22 12.84 5.01
N LEU A 60 -5.61 12.75 3.83
CA LEU A 60 -4.16 12.62 3.72
C LEU A 60 -3.42 13.86 4.21
N PRO A 61 -2.44 13.72 5.13
CA PRO A 61 -1.44 14.74 5.36
C PRO A 61 -0.67 15.05 4.06
N ALA A 62 -0.29 16.30 3.85
CA ALA A 62 0.38 16.73 2.61
C ALA A 62 1.70 15.98 2.33
N GLU A 63 2.41 15.57 3.38
CA GLU A 63 3.63 14.76 3.28
C GLU A 63 3.41 13.32 2.83
N TRP A 64 2.18 12.80 2.92
CA TRP A 64 1.81 11.45 2.48
C TRP A 64 0.99 11.46 1.19
N ASP A 65 0.84 12.63 0.57
CA ASP A 65 0.15 12.78 -0.71
C ASP A 65 1.10 12.43 -1.87
N PHE A 66 0.94 11.21 -2.38
CA PHE A 66 1.68 10.69 -3.54
C PHE A 66 0.85 10.69 -4.83
N ARG A 67 -0.20 11.53 -4.93
CA ARG A 67 -0.97 11.68 -6.19
C ARG A 67 -0.07 12.05 -7.37
N HIS A 68 0.99 12.80 -7.10
CA HIS A 68 2.10 13.07 -8.00
C HIS A 68 3.40 12.47 -7.44
N SER A 69 4.37 12.21 -8.32
CA SER A 69 5.67 11.66 -7.93
C SER A 69 6.35 12.53 -6.86
N ASN A 70 6.60 11.96 -5.68
CA ASN A 70 7.19 12.67 -4.55
C ASN A 70 8.21 11.80 -3.79
N THR A 71 9.10 12.43 -3.02
CA THR A 71 10.07 11.73 -2.18
C THR A 71 9.39 11.07 -0.98
N LEU A 72 9.90 9.93 -0.53
CA LEU A 72 9.42 9.28 0.69
C LEU A 72 9.84 10.07 1.95
N PRO A 73 8.96 10.22 2.96
CA PRO A 73 9.27 10.94 4.19
C PRO A 73 10.39 10.27 4.98
N GLU A 74 11.25 11.05 5.65
CA GLU A 74 12.28 10.52 6.55
C GLU A 74 11.68 9.86 7.79
N ALA A 75 10.55 10.39 8.26
CA ALA A 75 9.79 9.83 9.37
C ALA A 75 9.25 8.42 9.05
N ARG A 76 8.96 7.65 10.11
CA ARG A 76 8.30 6.35 9.98
C ARG A 76 6.92 6.55 9.35
N LEU A 77 6.64 5.77 8.31
CA LEU A 77 5.33 5.68 7.66
C LEU A 77 4.89 4.22 7.68
N ASP A 78 3.83 3.92 8.42
CA ASP A 78 3.36 2.56 8.68
C ASP A 78 1.85 2.57 8.95
N ASN A 79 1.08 2.93 7.91
CA ASN A 79 -0.36 3.17 7.98
C ASN A 79 -1.07 2.51 6.79
N GLY A 80 -2.37 2.26 6.93
CA GLY A 80 -3.22 1.78 5.84
C GLY A 80 -3.77 2.94 5.01
N PHE A 81 -3.73 2.84 3.68
CA PHE A 81 -4.25 3.87 2.77
C PHE A 81 -5.47 3.34 2.00
N THR A 82 -6.46 4.19 1.76
CA THR A 82 -7.70 3.83 1.04
C THR A 82 -7.88 4.66 -0.23
N GLY A 83 -8.81 4.25 -1.11
CA GLY A 83 -9.09 4.96 -2.37
C GLY A 83 -8.03 4.78 -3.45
N TRP A 84 -7.19 3.73 -3.33
CA TRP A 84 -6.18 3.38 -4.32
C TRP A 84 -6.83 2.87 -5.62
N ASP A 85 -6.29 3.29 -6.75
CA ASP A 85 -6.72 2.88 -8.09
C ASP A 85 -6.04 1.60 -8.60
N GLY A 86 -5.18 0.98 -7.77
CA GLY A 86 -4.43 -0.23 -8.12
C GLY A 86 -3.14 0.03 -8.89
N HIS A 87 -2.76 1.30 -9.11
CA HIS A 87 -1.55 1.68 -9.82
C HIS A 87 -0.56 2.43 -8.93
N SER A 88 0.71 2.06 -9.02
CA SER A 88 1.81 2.79 -8.39
C SER A 88 3.07 2.74 -9.23
N VAL A 89 3.91 3.75 -9.06
CA VAL A 89 5.24 3.89 -9.68
C VAL A 89 6.22 4.29 -8.59
N ILE A 90 7.43 3.73 -8.65
CA ILE A 90 8.52 3.98 -7.69
C ILE A 90 9.86 4.17 -8.39
#